data_AF-A0A2N0QP58-F1
#
_entry.id   AF-A0A2N0QP58-F1
#
_cell.length_a   1.000
_cell.length_b   1.000
_cell.length_c   1.000
_cell.angle_alpha   90.00
_cell.angle_beta   90.00
_cell.angle_gamma   90.00
#
_symmetry.space_group_name_H-M   'P 1'
#
loop_
_entity.id
_entity.type
_entity.pdbx_description
1 polymer ?
#
loop_
_entity_poly.entity_id
_entity_poly.type
_entity_poly.pdbx_seq_one_letter_code
_entity_poly.pdbx_strand_id
1 'polypeptide(L)'
;MGGLIERNVLAEKDITCFFFQSSCQEVRFSDHPDMLWANGGIKRYFDDVRPGGGTNFSAAFSSIIKNLDRINTDLAIIFFTDGQDTSNILEDAKIETALKGTSYSTEVHSIGFTKDHDAKLLSRLTKYGRKEGNFLYIRSSDEIVGKMKTTLQLLESSYKTLYVKIGDENPQPANFDDEGVAVLILNDDASSVEGKEVKILKDLKEGEENYIFESLPSQIPAGDPMSIKLIIFLVQREIIRLTNEISNYEEDDGSKSERFNQILAEINAYEEQLNTITSKKSSISSVIIQQCLDIKSTVLKFKDVLSEGLLGTLTNEKIAIINDLAYRANKYLLHPILGN
;
A
#
# COMPACT_ATOMS: atom_id res chain seq x y z
N MET A 1 3.39 -16.59 -5.59
CA MET A 1 4.69 -17.01 -6.14
C MET A 1 4.53 -17.75 -7.46
N GLY A 2 3.90 -18.94 -7.50
CA GLY A 2 3.66 -19.68 -8.77
C GLY A 2 3.03 -18.84 -9.89
N GLY A 3 2.02 -18.02 -9.59
CA GLY A 3 1.42 -17.12 -10.59
C GLY A 3 2.38 -16.07 -11.18
N LEU A 4 3.34 -15.53 -10.40
CA LEU A 4 4.35 -14.58 -10.91
C LEU A 4 5.34 -15.27 -11.84
N ILE A 5 5.71 -16.51 -11.49
CA ILE A 5 6.67 -17.33 -12.24
C ILE A 5 6.03 -17.81 -13.55
N GLU A 6 4.82 -18.36 -13.48
CA GLU A 6 4.07 -18.88 -14.64
C GLU A 6 3.75 -17.78 -15.68
N ARG A 7 3.63 -16.53 -15.22
CA ARG A 7 3.39 -15.36 -16.08
C ARG A 7 4.67 -14.66 -16.53
N ASN A 8 5.86 -15.18 -16.18
CA ASN A 8 7.17 -14.59 -16.45
C ASN A 8 7.35 -13.15 -15.91
N VAL A 9 6.63 -12.80 -14.83
CA VAL A 9 6.81 -11.51 -14.11
C VAL A 9 8.05 -11.57 -13.21
N LEU A 10 8.35 -12.76 -12.67
CA LEU A 10 9.48 -13.00 -11.77
C LEU A 10 10.21 -14.27 -12.20
N ALA A 11 11.53 -14.21 -12.41
CA ALA A 11 12.33 -15.41 -12.60
C ALA A 11 12.76 -15.99 -11.24
N GLU A 12 12.75 -17.32 -11.09
CA GLU A 12 13.04 -17.96 -9.80
C GLU A 12 14.45 -17.63 -9.28
N LYS A 13 15.42 -17.45 -10.17
CA LYS A 13 16.80 -17.07 -9.83
C LYS A 13 16.92 -15.70 -9.15
N ASP A 14 15.92 -14.83 -9.31
CA ASP A 14 15.90 -13.47 -8.76
C ASP A 14 15.28 -13.45 -7.35
N ILE A 15 14.84 -14.61 -6.83
CA ILE A 15 14.29 -14.74 -5.48
C ILE A 15 15.41 -14.94 -4.45
N THR A 16 15.37 -14.12 -3.40
CA THR A 16 16.19 -14.30 -2.20
C THR A 16 15.28 -14.35 -0.97
N CYS A 17 15.44 -15.39 -0.15
CA CYS A 17 14.74 -15.56 1.11
C CYS A 17 15.63 -15.16 2.29
N PHE A 18 15.05 -14.44 3.24
CA PHE A 18 15.71 -14.04 4.49
C PHE A 18 14.91 -14.59 5.67
N PHE A 19 15.56 -15.30 6.59
CA PHE A 19 14.93 -15.79 7.82
C PHE A 19 15.43 -14.98 9.03
N PHE A 20 14.51 -14.59 9.91
CA PHE A 20 14.71 -13.68 11.04
C PHE A 20 15.48 -14.26 12.24
N GLN A 21 16.39 -15.21 12.02
CA GLN A 21 17.24 -15.80 13.06
C GLN A 21 18.37 -14.83 13.48
N SER A 22 19.07 -15.14 14.57
CA SER A 22 20.07 -14.27 15.22
C SER A 22 21.14 -13.66 14.28
N SER A 23 21.51 -14.35 13.20
CA SER A 23 22.45 -13.86 12.19
C SER A 23 21.83 -13.54 10.83
N CYS A 24 20.51 -13.67 10.69
CA CYS A 24 19.77 -13.77 9.44
C CYS A 24 20.28 -14.91 8.52
N GLN A 25 19.43 -15.86 8.17
CA GLN A 25 19.77 -16.84 7.13
C GLN A 25 19.33 -16.30 5.77
N GLU A 26 20.29 -16.07 4.87
CA GLU A 26 20.07 -15.69 3.47
C GLU A 26 20.10 -16.95 2.59
N VAL A 27 19.09 -17.12 1.75
CA VAL A 27 19.00 -18.20 0.77
C VAL A 27 18.65 -17.61 -0.58
N ARG A 28 19.63 -17.57 -1.48
CA ARG A 28 19.47 -17.08 -2.86
C ARG A 28 19.15 -18.25 -3.77
N PHE A 29 18.02 -18.19 -4.46
CA PHE A 29 17.59 -19.30 -5.31
C PHE A 29 18.53 -19.49 -6.51
N SER A 30 19.23 -18.44 -6.95
CA SER A 30 20.29 -18.52 -7.96
C SER A 30 21.47 -19.42 -7.59
N ASP A 31 21.74 -19.64 -6.28
CA ASP A 31 22.79 -20.56 -5.82
C ASP A 31 22.32 -22.03 -5.79
N HIS A 32 21.03 -22.29 -6.04
CA HIS A 32 20.40 -23.59 -5.89
C HIS A 32 19.67 -24.01 -7.17
N PRO A 33 20.33 -24.73 -8.10
CA PRO A 33 19.75 -25.08 -9.40
C PRO A 33 18.48 -25.93 -9.31
N ASP A 34 18.26 -26.62 -8.20
CA ASP A 34 17.06 -27.42 -7.96
C ASP A 34 15.87 -26.64 -7.39
N MET A 35 16.05 -25.36 -7.00
CA MET A 35 14.98 -24.48 -6.48
C MET A 35 14.11 -23.92 -7.61
N LEU A 36 13.48 -24.81 -8.37
CA LEU A 36 12.58 -24.43 -9.45
C LEU A 36 11.12 -24.65 -9.05
N TRP A 37 10.22 -23.83 -9.59
CA TRP A 37 8.79 -24.05 -9.41
C TRP A 37 8.33 -25.32 -10.14
N ALA A 38 8.79 -25.48 -11.38
CA ALA A 38 8.38 -26.57 -12.28
C ALA A 38 8.72 -27.99 -11.76
N ASN A 39 9.80 -28.14 -10.99
CA ASN A 39 10.20 -29.43 -10.42
C ASN A 39 9.72 -29.61 -8.96
N GLY A 40 8.94 -28.66 -8.43
CA GLY A 40 8.47 -28.63 -7.03
C GLY A 40 9.56 -28.38 -5.98
N GLY A 41 10.76 -27.96 -6.39
CA GLY A 41 11.90 -27.74 -5.50
C GLY A 41 11.68 -26.62 -4.49
N ILE A 42 11.08 -25.51 -4.95
CA ILE A 42 10.68 -24.40 -4.06
C ILE A 42 9.69 -24.89 -2.99
N LYS A 43 8.71 -25.71 -3.39
CA LYS A 43 7.73 -26.26 -2.44
C LYS A 43 8.41 -27.15 -1.40
N ARG A 44 9.23 -28.11 -1.84
CA ARG A 44 9.99 -28.99 -0.93
C ARG A 44 10.84 -28.20 0.05
N TYR A 45 11.51 -27.15 -0.44
CA TYR A 45 12.31 -26.27 0.41
C TYR A 45 11.49 -25.67 1.56
N PHE A 46 10.32 -25.09 1.26
CA PHE A 46 9.46 -24.51 2.29
C PHE A 46 8.78 -25.54 3.19
N ASP A 47 8.51 -26.76 2.68
CA ASP A 47 7.98 -27.88 3.50
C ASP A 47 9.00 -28.32 4.58
N ASP A 48 10.30 -28.11 4.36
CA ASP A 48 11.38 -28.46 5.29
C ASP A 48 11.77 -27.34 6.26
N VAL A 49 11.27 -26.10 6.06
CA VAL A 49 11.55 -24.98 6.96
C VAL A 49 10.93 -25.26 8.33
N ARG A 50 11.77 -25.24 9.37
CA ARG A 50 11.32 -25.42 10.76
C ARG A 50 11.36 -24.10 11.52
N PRO A 51 10.33 -23.80 12.33
CA PRO A 51 10.37 -22.66 13.23
C PRO A 51 11.45 -22.88 14.29
N GLY A 52 12.24 -21.85 14.57
CA GLY A 52 13.29 -21.91 15.60
C GLY A 52 14.12 -20.63 15.67
N GLY A 53 14.60 -20.32 16.88
CA GLY A 53 15.35 -19.09 17.18
C GLY A 53 14.48 -17.98 17.78
N GLY A 54 15.06 -16.78 17.91
CA GLY A 54 14.34 -15.55 18.20
C GLY A 54 14.11 -14.72 16.92
N THR A 55 13.34 -13.64 17.03
CA THR A 55 13.04 -12.73 15.93
C THR A 55 13.97 -11.53 15.99
N ASN A 56 14.90 -11.42 15.02
CA ASN A 56 15.83 -10.29 14.91
C ASN A 56 15.63 -9.56 13.57
N PHE A 57 14.90 -8.45 13.61
CA PHE A 57 14.64 -7.65 12.42
C PHE A 57 15.88 -6.87 11.96
N SER A 58 16.69 -6.38 12.90
CA SER A 58 17.93 -5.64 12.59
C SER A 58 18.91 -6.46 11.75
N ALA A 59 19.07 -7.75 12.04
CA ALA A 59 19.90 -8.67 11.27
C ALA A 59 19.36 -8.86 9.84
N ALA A 60 18.04 -9.02 9.70
CA ALA A 60 17.39 -9.16 8.38
C ALA A 60 17.53 -7.87 7.56
N PHE A 61 17.28 -6.70 8.15
CA PHE A 61 17.44 -5.40 7.48
C PHE A 61 18.88 -5.18 7.04
N SER A 62 19.85 -5.50 7.89
CA SER A 62 21.27 -5.44 7.54
C SER A 62 21.61 -6.35 6.37
N SER A 63 21.01 -7.55 6.32
CA SER A 63 21.22 -8.49 5.21
C SER A 63 20.60 -8.01 3.91
N ILE A 64 19.40 -7.42 3.97
CA ILE A 64 18.73 -6.78 2.83
C ILE A 64 19.61 -5.66 2.27
N ILE A 65 20.08 -4.74 3.12
CA ILE A 65 20.91 -3.61 2.71
C ILE A 65 22.18 -4.10 2.00
N LYS A 66 22.85 -5.12 2.53
CA LYS A 66 24.05 -5.71 1.91
C LYS A 66 23.81 -6.32 0.53
N ASN A 67 22.57 -6.72 0.24
CA ASN A 67 22.20 -7.31 -1.05
C ASN A 67 21.72 -6.28 -2.06
N LEU A 68 21.43 -5.03 -1.67
CA LEU A 68 20.98 -3.98 -2.60
C LEU A 68 22.00 -3.71 -3.70
N ASP A 69 23.30 -3.72 -3.39
CA ASP A 69 24.38 -3.48 -4.37
C ASP A 69 24.42 -4.52 -5.51
N ARG A 70 23.74 -5.67 -5.34
CA ARG A 70 23.69 -6.77 -6.32
C ARG A 70 22.45 -6.70 -7.21
N ILE A 71 21.52 -5.80 -6.90
CA ILE A 71 20.23 -5.68 -7.58
C ILE A 71 20.31 -4.46 -8.50
N ASN A 72 19.87 -4.62 -9.74
CA ASN A 72 19.87 -3.55 -10.75
C ASN A 72 18.50 -3.40 -11.45
N THR A 73 17.48 -4.07 -10.92
CA THR A 73 16.10 -4.04 -11.39
C THR A 73 15.18 -3.64 -10.24
N ASP A 74 13.91 -3.38 -10.56
CA ASP A 74 12.89 -3.12 -9.57
C ASP A 74 12.82 -4.24 -8.52
N LEU A 75 12.64 -3.85 -7.26
CA LEU A 75 12.71 -4.72 -6.09
C LEU A 75 11.42 -4.60 -5.27
N ALA A 76 10.78 -5.74 -5.07
CA ALA A 76 9.72 -5.88 -4.08
C ALA A 76 10.19 -6.75 -2.91
N ILE A 77 10.00 -6.26 -1.69
CA ILE A 77 10.27 -6.99 -0.45
C ILE A 77 8.93 -7.41 0.15
N ILE A 78 8.72 -8.71 0.36
CA ILE A 78 7.54 -9.21 1.07
C ILE A 78 7.97 -9.71 2.45
N PHE A 79 7.52 -9.00 3.49
CA PHE A 79 7.90 -9.20 4.88
C PHE A 79 6.81 -9.96 5.62
N PHE A 80 7.14 -11.09 6.24
CA PHE A 80 6.20 -11.96 6.97
C PHE A 80 6.61 -12.06 8.43
N THR A 81 5.71 -11.77 9.38
CA THR A 81 6.00 -11.98 10.82
C THR A 81 4.72 -12.24 11.61
N ASP A 82 4.81 -13.11 12.62
CA ASP A 82 3.77 -13.33 13.62
C ASP A 82 4.08 -12.67 14.98
N GLY A 83 5.26 -12.06 15.12
CA GLY A 83 5.72 -11.45 16.36
C GLY A 83 6.46 -10.12 16.16
N GLN A 84 7.05 -9.63 17.26
CA GLN A 84 7.79 -8.37 17.33
C GLN A 84 9.30 -8.61 17.28
N ASP A 85 10.08 -7.55 17.06
CA ASP A 85 11.53 -7.62 17.22
C ASP A 85 11.85 -7.93 18.69
N THR A 86 12.65 -8.97 18.92
CA THR A 86 13.12 -9.33 20.26
C THR A 86 14.49 -8.73 20.56
N SER A 87 15.08 -8.02 19.59
CA SER A 87 16.35 -7.31 19.73
C SER A 87 16.11 -5.81 19.99
N ASN A 88 16.67 -5.28 21.07
CA ASN A 88 16.30 -3.97 21.62
C ASN A 88 16.70 -2.72 20.79
N ILE A 89 17.22 -2.85 19.57
CA ILE A 89 17.63 -1.69 18.75
C ILE A 89 17.34 -1.96 17.26
N LEU A 90 16.13 -1.58 16.84
CA LEU A 90 15.77 -1.53 15.43
C LEU A 90 16.20 -0.19 14.83
N GLU A 91 17.17 -0.20 13.92
CA GLU A 91 17.61 0.99 13.17
C GLU A 91 16.83 1.11 11.85
N ASP A 92 15.51 1.19 11.94
CA ASP A 92 14.60 1.16 10.79
C ASP A 92 14.82 2.31 9.79
N ALA A 93 15.29 3.48 10.25
CA ALA A 93 15.73 4.58 9.40
C ALA A 93 16.86 4.23 8.41
N LYS A 94 17.72 3.24 8.72
CA LYS A 94 18.81 2.83 7.82
C LYS A 94 18.29 2.09 6.59
N ILE A 95 17.33 1.18 6.79
CA ILE A 95 16.74 0.44 5.67
C ILE A 95 15.89 1.37 4.81
N GLU A 96 15.15 2.30 5.41
CA GLU A 96 14.43 3.34 4.65
C GLU A 96 15.37 4.16 3.76
N THR A 97 16.47 4.67 4.34
CA THR A 97 17.46 5.46 3.60
C THR A 97 18.07 4.65 2.46
N ALA A 98 18.42 3.38 2.73
CA ALA A 98 19.01 2.51 1.72
C ALA A 98 18.05 2.21 0.57
N LEU A 99 16.79 1.87 0.86
CA LEU A 99 15.78 1.55 -0.16
C LEU A 99 15.40 2.78 -1.00
N LYS A 100 15.24 3.95 -0.38
CA LYS A 100 14.97 5.22 -1.10
C LYS A 100 16.18 5.70 -1.91
N GLY A 101 17.40 5.37 -1.47
CA GLY A 101 18.65 5.73 -2.13
C GLY A 101 18.97 4.96 -3.41
N THR A 102 18.23 3.88 -3.71
CA THR A 102 18.42 3.08 -4.93
C THR A 102 18.02 3.84 -6.21
N SER A 103 18.62 3.46 -7.34
CA SER A 103 18.31 4.03 -8.67
C SER A 103 17.14 3.34 -9.38
N TYR A 104 16.64 2.23 -8.82
CA TYR A 104 15.53 1.42 -9.31
C TYR A 104 14.34 1.54 -8.36
N SER A 105 13.15 1.09 -8.77
CA SER A 105 11.99 1.14 -7.88
C SER A 105 12.12 0.14 -6.73
N THR A 106 11.79 0.56 -5.52
CA THR A 106 11.70 -0.31 -4.34
C THR A 106 10.32 -0.21 -3.72
N GLU A 107 9.77 -1.33 -3.27
CA GLU A 107 8.53 -1.38 -2.48
C GLU A 107 8.62 -2.47 -1.41
N VAL A 108 7.88 -2.27 -0.31
CA VAL A 108 7.84 -3.21 0.81
C VAL A 108 6.39 -3.54 1.14
N HIS A 109 6.01 -4.80 1.01
CA HIS A 109 4.72 -5.30 1.48
C HIS A 109 4.92 -6.06 2.78
N SER A 110 4.12 -5.76 3.79
CA SER A 110 4.20 -6.41 5.10
C SER A 110 2.96 -7.25 5.37
N ILE A 111 3.17 -8.40 6.00
CA ILE A 111 2.13 -9.38 6.31
C ILE A 111 2.31 -9.77 7.78
N GLY A 112 1.36 -9.33 8.59
CA GLY A 112 1.28 -9.63 10.01
C GLY A 112 0.36 -10.80 10.27
N PHE A 113 0.85 -11.80 10.99
CA PHE A 113 0.04 -12.91 11.48
C PHE A 113 -0.26 -12.71 12.97
N THR A 114 -1.43 -13.16 13.39
CA THR A 114 -1.90 -13.10 14.81
C THR A 114 -1.96 -11.67 15.35
N LYS A 115 -2.48 -11.48 16.56
CA LYS A 115 -2.57 -10.13 17.17
C LYS A 115 -1.25 -9.62 17.75
N ASP A 116 -0.23 -10.47 17.82
CA ASP A 116 1.01 -10.23 18.59
C ASP A 116 2.13 -9.62 17.73
N HIS A 117 1.98 -9.54 16.40
CA HIS A 117 2.91 -8.82 15.53
C HIS A 117 2.96 -7.30 15.84
N ASP A 118 3.98 -6.58 15.37
CA ASP A 118 4.04 -5.12 15.51
C ASP A 118 3.33 -4.41 14.34
N ALA A 119 2.05 -4.07 14.49
CA ALA A 119 1.26 -3.47 13.43
C ALA A 119 1.75 -2.07 13.03
N LYS A 120 2.30 -1.31 14.00
CA LYS A 120 2.85 0.02 13.75
C LYS A 120 4.09 -0.09 12.88
N LEU A 121 5.03 -0.95 13.25
CA LEU A 121 6.23 -1.20 12.45
C LEU A 121 5.87 -1.71 11.06
N LEU A 122 5.01 -2.73 10.94
CA LEU A 122 4.63 -3.28 9.64
C LEU A 122 3.96 -2.23 8.74
N SER A 123 3.15 -1.34 9.30
CA SER A 123 2.56 -0.19 8.59
C SER A 123 3.63 0.84 8.17
N ARG A 124 4.65 1.10 9.00
CA ARG A 124 5.77 1.99 8.63
C ARG A 124 6.62 1.40 7.51
N LEU A 125 6.89 0.10 7.55
CA LEU A 125 7.72 -0.59 6.55
C LEU A 125 7.21 -0.38 5.13
N THR A 126 5.88 -0.28 4.93
CA THR A 126 5.30 -0.07 3.59
C THR A 126 5.73 1.24 2.94
N LYS A 127 6.26 2.19 3.71
CA LYS A 127 6.69 3.51 3.24
C LYS A 127 8.20 3.63 3.02
N TYR A 128 8.95 2.55 3.25
CA TYR A 128 10.41 2.57 3.14
C TYR A 128 10.90 2.47 1.71
N GLY A 129 10.06 1.95 0.80
CA GLY A 129 10.34 1.95 -0.62
C GLY A 129 10.23 3.34 -1.26
N ARG A 130 10.63 3.41 -2.53
CA ARG A 130 10.29 4.54 -3.42
C ARG A 130 8.81 4.54 -3.82
N LYS A 131 8.17 3.36 -3.78
CA LYS A 131 6.72 3.19 -3.90
C LYS A 131 6.13 2.76 -2.55
N GLU A 132 4.90 3.19 -2.29
CA GLU A 132 4.14 2.73 -1.13
C GLU A 132 3.65 1.30 -1.35
N GLY A 133 4.01 0.40 -0.44
CA GLY A 133 3.55 -0.98 -0.45
C GLY A 133 2.23 -1.17 0.30
N ASN A 134 2.00 -2.37 0.83
CA ASN A 134 0.74 -2.75 1.45
C ASN A 134 0.99 -3.54 2.74
N PHE A 135 0.22 -3.25 3.78
CA PHE A 135 0.15 -4.06 5.00
C PHE A 135 -1.14 -4.90 5.04
N LEU A 136 -0.97 -6.22 5.14
CA LEU A 136 -2.07 -7.18 5.29
C LEU A 136 -2.04 -7.85 6.67
N TYR A 137 -3.20 -7.89 7.32
CA TYR A 137 -3.38 -8.64 8.57
C TYR A 137 -4.08 -9.97 8.30
N ILE A 138 -3.47 -11.06 8.78
CA ILE A 138 -3.98 -12.43 8.65
C ILE A 138 -4.34 -12.95 10.04
N ARG A 139 -5.65 -13.12 10.27
CA ARG A 139 -6.18 -13.63 11.56
C ARG A 139 -6.15 -15.14 11.63
N SER A 140 -6.33 -15.80 10.50
CA SER A 140 -6.41 -17.26 10.39
C SER A 140 -5.85 -17.75 9.07
N SER A 141 -5.45 -19.02 9.03
CA SER A 141 -4.75 -19.62 7.90
C SER A 141 -5.59 -19.68 6.61
N ASP A 142 -6.91 -19.71 6.72
CA ASP A 142 -7.84 -19.69 5.59
C ASP A 142 -7.85 -18.35 4.84
N GLU A 143 -7.43 -17.25 5.49
CA GLU A 143 -7.34 -15.93 4.85
C GLU A 143 -6.09 -15.79 3.97
N ILE A 144 -5.04 -16.59 4.21
CA ILE A 144 -3.71 -16.44 3.57
C ILE A 144 -3.84 -16.38 2.05
N VAL A 145 -4.53 -17.33 1.43
CA VAL A 145 -4.63 -17.40 -0.03
C VAL A 145 -5.33 -16.17 -0.61
N GLY A 146 -6.42 -15.72 0.03
CA GLY A 146 -7.15 -14.53 -0.40
C GLY A 146 -6.30 -13.26 -0.27
N LYS A 147 -5.54 -13.15 0.81
CA LYS A 147 -4.66 -12.00 1.10
C LYS A 147 -3.47 -11.93 0.17
N MET A 148 -2.82 -13.06 -0.08
CA MET A 148 -1.69 -13.13 -1.01
C MET A 148 -2.08 -12.78 -2.45
N LYS A 149 -3.35 -12.99 -2.85
CA LYS A 149 -3.84 -12.52 -4.16
C LYS A 149 -3.85 -11.00 -4.25
N THR A 150 -4.13 -10.27 -3.17
CA THR A 150 -4.06 -8.80 -3.15
C THR A 150 -2.63 -8.32 -3.35
N THR A 151 -1.65 -8.89 -2.64
CA THR A 151 -0.22 -8.57 -2.85
C THR A 151 0.21 -8.94 -4.27
N LEU A 152 -0.24 -10.08 -4.80
CA LEU A 152 0.07 -10.48 -6.18
C LEU A 152 -0.41 -9.45 -7.19
N GLN A 153 -1.65 -8.96 -7.06
CA GLN A 153 -2.19 -7.95 -7.95
C GLN A 153 -1.37 -6.65 -7.91
N LEU A 154 -0.91 -6.24 -6.72
CA LEU A 154 -0.03 -5.08 -6.54
C LEU A 154 1.32 -5.25 -7.24
N LEU A 155 1.96 -6.42 -7.07
CA LEU A 155 3.24 -6.72 -7.70
C LEU A 155 3.13 -6.81 -9.22
N GLU A 156 1.96 -7.22 -9.73
CA GLU A 156 1.65 -7.22 -11.16
C GLU A 156 1.32 -5.82 -11.68
N SER A 157 1.15 -4.82 -10.81
CA SER A 157 0.85 -3.46 -11.22
C SER A 157 2.12 -2.65 -11.45
N SER A 158 2.35 -2.27 -12.70
CA SER A 158 3.52 -1.53 -13.20
C SER A 158 3.41 -0.01 -13.03
N TYR A 159 2.85 0.47 -11.92
CA TYR A 159 2.68 1.91 -11.73
C TYR A 159 4.01 2.64 -11.54
N LYS A 160 4.17 3.81 -12.17
CA LYS A 160 5.23 4.78 -11.85
C LYS A 160 4.64 5.94 -11.07
N THR A 161 5.20 6.23 -9.90
CA THR A 161 4.85 7.44 -9.16
C THR A 161 5.62 8.62 -9.75
N LEU A 162 4.89 9.60 -10.29
CA LEU A 162 5.40 10.91 -10.72
C LEU A 162 4.70 12.00 -9.91
N TYR A 163 5.12 13.25 -10.05
CA TYR A 163 4.51 14.37 -9.33
C TYR A 163 3.81 15.31 -10.29
N VAL A 164 2.56 15.66 -10.00
CA VAL A 164 1.77 16.63 -10.75
C VAL A 164 1.85 17.98 -10.03
N LYS A 165 2.35 19.01 -10.69
CA LYS A 165 2.35 20.39 -10.21
C LYS A 165 1.33 21.21 -11.00
N ILE A 166 0.47 21.95 -10.31
CA ILE A 166 -0.59 22.77 -10.91
C ILE A 166 -0.38 24.23 -10.50
N GLY A 167 -0.04 25.08 -11.47
CA GLY A 167 0.33 26.46 -11.22
C GLY A 167 1.47 26.58 -10.20
N ASP A 168 1.25 27.39 -9.16
CA ASP A 168 2.20 27.62 -8.08
C ASP A 168 2.02 26.68 -6.87
N GLU A 169 1.12 25.70 -6.95
CA GLU A 169 0.87 24.75 -5.86
C GLU A 169 2.02 23.76 -5.67
N ASN A 170 2.07 23.16 -4.47
CA ASN A 170 3.02 22.09 -4.18
C ASN A 170 2.73 20.87 -5.05
N PRO A 171 3.75 20.23 -5.66
CA PRO A 171 3.54 19.04 -6.46
C PRO A 171 2.91 17.91 -5.64
N GLN A 172 1.89 17.26 -6.20
CA GLN A 172 1.22 16.10 -5.59
C GLN A 172 1.63 14.80 -6.29
N PRO A 173 1.86 13.69 -5.56
CA PRO A 173 2.15 12.41 -6.18
C PRO A 173 0.94 11.87 -6.94
N ALA A 174 1.19 11.27 -8.10
CA ALA A 174 0.21 10.55 -8.91
C ALA A 174 0.84 9.28 -9.49
N ASN A 175 0.08 8.19 -9.49
CA ASN A 175 0.51 6.90 -10.03
C ASN A 175 0.06 6.80 -11.49
N PHE A 176 1.04 6.69 -12.39
CA PHE A 176 0.86 6.50 -13.83
C PHE A 176 0.94 5.01 -14.15
N ASP A 177 -0.02 4.48 -14.90
CA ASP A 177 0.08 3.13 -15.46
C ASP A 177 1.05 3.06 -16.65
N ASP A 178 1.20 1.86 -17.23
CA ASP A 178 2.02 1.61 -18.41
C ASP A 178 1.56 2.36 -19.66
N GLU A 179 0.29 2.77 -19.71
CA GLU A 179 -0.27 3.58 -20.80
C GLU A 179 -0.02 5.09 -20.58
N GLY A 180 0.60 5.46 -19.46
CA GLY A 180 0.86 6.85 -19.09
C GLY A 180 -0.38 7.58 -18.57
N VAL A 181 -1.39 6.84 -18.10
CA VAL A 181 -2.61 7.41 -17.53
C VAL A 181 -2.46 7.47 -16.00
N ALA A 182 -2.77 8.63 -15.43
CA ALA A 182 -2.84 8.83 -13.98
C ALA A 182 -4.14 9.54 -13.60
N VAL A 183 -4.60 9.25 -12.38
CA VAL A 183 -5.75 9.93 -11.77
C VAL A 183 -5.24 10.79 -10.62
N LEU A 184 -5.40 12.10 -10.75
CA LEU A 184 -5.21 13.04 -9.67
C LEU A 184 -6.57 13.58 -9.24
N ILE A 185 -6.85 13.51 -7.94
CA ILE A 185 -8.04 14.13 -7.36
C ILE A 185 -7.63 15.43 -6.69
N LEU A 186 -8.35 16.48 -7.04
CA LEU A 186 -8.21 17.81 -6.48
C LEU A 186 -9.51 18.16 -5.77
N ASN A 187 -9.41 18.66 -4.55
CA ASN A 187 -10.56 19.04 -3.73
C ASN A 187 -10.49 20.54 -3.43
N ASP A 188 -11.65 21.11 -3.08
CA ASP A 188 -11.78 22.51 -2.64
C ASP A 188 -11.09 23.50 -3.60
N ASP A 189 -10.30 24.45 -3.09
CA ASP A 189 -9.62 25.48 -3.89
C ASP A 189 -8.62 24.88 -4.89
N ALA A 190 -8.05 23.71 -4.61
CA ALA A 190 -7.13 23.01 -5.52
C ALA A 190 -7.83 22.48 -6.78
N SER A 191 -9.16 22.33 -6.76
CA SER A 191 -9.95 21.93 -7.94
C SER A 191 -10.02 23.02 -9.01
N SER A 192 -9.70 24.27 -8.67
CA SER A 192 -9.62 25.37 -9.62
C SER A 192 -8.34 25.28 -10.45
N VAL A 193 -8.38 24.54 -11.55
CA VAL A 193 -7.25 24.35 -12.48
C VAL A 193 -7.30 25.26 -13.70
N GLU A 194 -8.36 26.04 -13.86
CA GLU A 194 -8.56 26.89 -15.03
C GLU A 194 -7.49 27.98 -15.10
N GLY A 195 -6.81 28.07 -16.25
CA GLY A 195 -5.70 29.01 -16.46
C GLY A 195 -4.39 28.65 -15.73
N LYS A 196 -4.34 27.53 -14.99
CA LYS A 196 -3.11 27.04 -14.35
C LYS A 196 -2.34 26.10 -15.27
N GLU A 197 -1.03 26.22 -15.27
CA GLU A 197 -0.13 25.30 -15.98
C GLU A 197 -0.01 23.97 -15.24
N VAL A 198 -0.09 22.84 -15.94
CA VAL A 198 0.08 21.50 -15.35
C VAL A 198 1.40 20.88 -15.80
N LYS A 199 2.26 20.55 -14.83
CA LYS A 199 3.58 19.92 -15.05
C LYS A 199 3.64 18.55 -14.41
N ILE A 200 4.23 17.59 -15.10
CA ILE A 200 4.65 16.31 -14.52
C ILE A 200 6.14 16.38 -14.26
N LEU A 201 6.50 16.19 -13.00
CA LEU A 201 7.87 16.14 -12.52
C LEU A 201 8.21 14.68 -12.22
N LYS A 202 9.37 14.25 -12.70
CA LYS A 202 9.91 12.92 -12.39
C LYS A 202 10.31 12.81 -10.92
N ASP A 203 10.82 13.89 -10.34
CA ASP A 203 11.14 14.01 -8.93
C ASP A 203 10.83 15.42 -8.39
N LEU A 204 11.10 15.63 -7.09
CA LEU A 204 10.92 16.93 -6.43
C LEU A 204 12.17 17.81 -6.45
N LYS A 205 13.25 17.38 -7.11
CA LYS A 205 14.50 18.15 -7.19
C LYS A 205 14.42 19.10 -8.38
N GLU A 206 14.86 20.34 -8.18
CA GLU A 206 14.86 21.33 -9.25
C GLU A 206 15.74 20.89 -10.42
N GLY A 207 15.17 20.82 -11.63
CA GLY A 207 15.91 20.62 -12.88
C GLY A 207 15.79 19.25 -13.54
N GLU A 208 15.03 18.30 -12.99
CA GLU A 208 14.73 17.04 -13.69
C GLU A 208 13.65 17.19 -14.78
N GLU A 209 13.57 16.20 -15.67
CA GLU A 209 12.67 16.16 -16.83
C GLU A 209 11.24 16.56 -16.45
N ASN A 210 10.74 17.63 -17.08
CA ASN A 210 9.38 18.11 -16.90
C ASN A 210 8.59 17.87 -18.18
N TYR A 211 7.46 17.16 -18.08
CA TYR A 211 6.46 17.14 -19.14
C TYR A 211 5.41 18.21 -18.84
N ILE A 212 5.23 19.14 -19.77
CA ILE A 212 4.23 20.19 -19.66
C ILE A 212 3.03 19.77 -20.51
N PHE A 213 1.85 19.71 -19.91
CA PHE A 213 0.63 19.50 -20.69
C PHE A 213 0.23 20.80 -21.38
N GLU A 214 0.19 20.78 -22.72
CA GLU A 214 -0.25 21.94 -23.51
C GLU A 214 -1.77 22.18 -23.41
N SER A 215 -2.54 21.13 -23.10
CA SER A 215 -3.99 21.17 -22.94
C SER A 215 -4.39 20.98 -21.48
N LEU A 216 -5.42 21.72 -21.04
CA LEU A 216 -6.00 21.55 -19.71
C LEU A 216 -6.51 20.11 -19.50
N PRO A 217 -6.42 19.55 -18.29
CA PRO A 217 -7.04 18.27 -17.97
C PRO A 217 -8.56 18.32 -18.22
N SER A 218 -9.11 17.24 -18.79
CA SER A 218 -10.55 17.10 -18.97
C SER A 218 -11.26 17.13 -17.62
N GLN A 219 -12.12 18.13 -17.39
CA GLN A 219 -12.96 18.18 -16.19
C GLN A 219 -14.16 17.25 -16.34
N ILE A 220 -14.43 16.46 -15.31
CA ILE A 220 -15.56 15.53 -15.28
C ILE A 220 -16.74 16.20 -14.55
N PRO A 221 -17.89 16.41 -15.19
CA PRO A 221 -19.06 17.01 -14.55
C PRO A 221 -19.57 16.16 -13.38
N ALA A 222 -20.13 16.80 -12.35
CA ALA A 222 -20.66 16.10 -11.17
C ALA A 222 -21.75 15.05 -11.49
N GLY A 223 -22.49 15.23 -12.58
CA GLY A 223 -23.52 14.28 -13.04
C GLY A 223 -23.01 13.12 -13.89
N ASP A 224 -21.73 13.11 -14.27
CA ASP A 224 -21.13 12.05 -15.07
C ASP A 224 -20.92 10.77 -14.23
N PRO A 225 -21.25 9.56 -14.72
CA PRO A 225 -20.96 8.31 -14.00
C PRO A 225 -19.49 8.15 -13.57
N MET A 226 -18.57 8.78 -14.29
CA MET A 226 -17.16 8.85 -13.97
C MET A 226 -16.88 9.67 -12.71
N SER A 227 -17.69 10.69 -12.39
CA SER A 227 -17.57 11.44 -11.13
C SER A 227 -17.78 10.53 -9.92
N ILE A 228 -18.70 9.56 -10.02
CA ILE A 228 -18.99 8.59 -8.97
C ILE A 228 -17.79 7.65 -8.78
N LYS A 229 -17.18 7.20 -9.87
CA LYS A 229 -15.96 6.38 -9.81
C LYS A 229 -14.81 7.15 -9.13
N LEU A 230 -14.66 8.44 -9.45
CA LEU A 230 -13.67 9.30 -8.81
C LEU A 230 -13.94 9.51 -7.32
N ILE A 231 -15.21 9.65 -6.89
CA ILE A 231 -15.56 9.73 -5.48
C ILE A 231 -15.20 8.42 -4.75
N ILE A 232 -15.50 7.26 -5.33
CA ILE A 232 -15.11 5.95 -4.75
C ILE A 232 -13.59 5.91 -4.55
N PHE A 233 -12.83 6.30 -5.57
CA PHE A 233 -11.37 6.35 -5.53
C PHE A 233 -10.84 7.36 -4.49
N LEU A 234 -11.48 8.53 -4.34
CA LEU A 234 -11.15 9.52 -3.31
C LEU A 234 -11.33 8.94 -1.92
N VAL A 235 -12.51 8.38 -1.64
CA VAL A 235 -12.80 7.80 -0.32
C VAL A 235 -11.79 6.70 0.03
N GLN A 236 -11.38 5.89 -0.94
CA GLN A 236 -10.34 4.87 -0.74
C GLN A 236 -8.99 5.48 -0.35
N ARG A 237 -8.52 6.47 -1.11
CA ARG A 237 -7.26 7.18 -0.84
C ARG A 237 -7.29 7.80 0.56
N GLU A 238 -8.39 8.44 0.92
CA GLU A 238 -8.54 9.10 2.22
C GLU A 238 -8.60 8.09 3.37
N ILE A 239 -9.27 6.94 3.19
CA ILE A 239 -9.23 5.85 4.19
C ILE A 239 -7.79 5.35 4.43
N ILE A 240 -6.97 5.23 3.38
CA ILE A 240 -5.54 4.88 3.55
C ILE A 240 -4.78 5.98 4.29
N ARG A 241 -4.97 7.26 3.90
CA ARG A 241 -4.36 8.40 4.58
C ARG A 241 -4.71 8.43 6.07
N LEU A 242 -5.98 8.28 6.41
CA LEU A 242 -6.49 8.30 7.77
C LEU A 242 -5.99 7.11 8.60
N THR A 243 -5.92 5.91 8.01
CA THR A 243 -5.27 4.76 8.66
C THR A 243 -3.81 5.02 8.98
N ASN A 244 -3.08 5.55 8.01
CA ASN A 244 -1.69 5.89 8.15
C ASN A 244 -1.50 6.93 9.27
N GLU A 245 -2.40 7.89 9.37
CA GLU A 245 -2.40 8.87 10.45
C GLU A 245 -2.63 8.20 11.82
N ILE A 246 -3.70 7.39 11.96
CA ILE A 246 -4.02 6.66 13.20
C ILE A 246 -2.86 5.76 13.65
N SER A 247 -2.21 5.08 12.70
CA SER A 247 -1.14 4.11 12.99
C SER A 247 0.14 4.78 13.50
N ASN A 248 0.37 6.05 13.14
CA ASN A 248 1.58 6.80 13.49
C ASN A 248 1.39 7.74 14.69
N TYR A 249 0.21 7.78 15.31
CA TYR A 249 0.00 8.53 16.54
C TYR A 249 0.77 7.92 17.72
N GLU A 250 1.58 8.74 18.40
CA GLU A 250 2.26 8.34 19.64
C GLU A 250 1.24 8.11 20.77
N GLU A 251 1.62 7.28 21.75
CA GLU A 251 0.70 6.87 22.83
C GLU A 251 0.43 7.98 23.85
N ASP A 252 1.38 8.92 24.03
CA ASP A 252 1.32 10.00 25.02
C ASP A 252 0.82 11.35 24.45
N ASP A 253 0.30 11.37 23.22
CA ASP A 253 -0.23 12.60 22.63
C ASP A 253 -1.62 12.93 23.19
N GLY A 254 -1.69 13.94 24.08
CA GLY A 254 -2.94 14.44 24.67
C GLY A 254 -3.97 14.96 23.66
N SER A 255 -3.56 15.26 22.43
CA SER A 255 -4.45 15.69 21.33
C SER A 255 -5.05 14.52 20.52
N LYS A 256 -4.59 13.28 20.75
CA LYS A 256 -4.99 12.08 20.00
C LYS A 256 -6.49 11.85 20.00
N SER A 257 -7.14 12.00 21.14
CA SER A 257 -8.60 11.81 21.23
C SER A 257 -9.35 12.86 20.42
N GLU A 258 -8.90 14.12 20.45
CA GLU A 258 -9.49 15.18 19.65
C GLU A 258 -9.31 14.89 18.15
N ARG A 259 -8.10 14.53 17.72
CA ARG A 259 -7.87 14.19 16.30
C ARG A 259 -8.68 12.98 15.86
N PHE A 260 -8.77 11.94 16.67
CA PHE A 260 -9.57 10.75 16.31
C PHE A 260 -11.06 11.07 16.19
N ASN A 261 -11.58 12.00 16.99
CA ASN A 261 -12.95 12.51 16.82
C ASN A 261 -13.11 13.30 15.50
N GLN A 262 -12.10 14.08 15.10
CA GLN A 262 -12.10 14.75 13.79
C GLN A 262 -12.07 13.74 12.63
N ILE A 263 -11.21 12.71 12.73
CA ILE A 263 -11.16 11.62 11.76
C ILE A 263 -12.51 10.90 11.65
N LEU A 264 -13.17 10.65 12.79
CA LEU A 264 -14.51 10.06 12.81
C LEU A 264 -15.54 10.95 12.08
N ALA A 265 -15.44 12.28 12.21
CA ALA A 265 -16.28 13.23 11.48
C ALA A 265 -16.00 13.20 9.96
N GLU A 266 -14.73 13.14 9.54
CA GLU A 266 -14.34 12.97 8.12
C GLU A 266 -14.95 11.69 7.53
N ILE A 267 -14.89 10.57 8.27
CA ILE A 267 -15.44 9.27 7.86
C ILE A 267 -16.97 9.30 7.75
N ASN A 268 -17.65 9.97 8.67
CA ASN A 268 -19.11 10.16 8.61
C ASN A 268 -19.52 10.93 7.35
N ALA A 269 -18.75 11.95 6.96
CA ALA A 269 -19.00 12.70 5.73
C ALA A 269 -18.84 11.80 4.49
N TYR A 270 -17.80 10.95 4.43
CA TYR A 270 -17.66 9.97 3.34
C TYR A 270 -18.79 8.95 3.31
N GLU A 271 -19.25 8.47 4.47
CA GLU A 271 -20.40 7.58 4.55
C GLU A 271 -21.68 8.23 3.99
N GLU A 272 -21.95 9.48 4.35
CA GLU A 272 -23.10 10.25 3.86
C GLU A 272 -23.03 10.50 2.35
N GLN A 273 -21.83 10.81 1.84
CA GLN A 273 -21.59 10.97 0.40
C GLN A 273 -21.89 9.66 -0.36
N LEU A 274 -21.40 8.52 0.14
CA LEU A 274 -21.67 7.21 -0.45
C LEU A 274 -23.15 6.80 -0.35
N ASN A 275 -23.83 7.16 0.75
CA ASN A 275 -25.28 6.96 0.92
C ASN A 275 -26.09 7.74 -0.12
N THR A 276 -25.70 8.99 -0.39
CA THR A 276 -26.32 9.83 -1.42
C THR A 276 -26.16 9.25 -2.82
N ILE A 277 -25.04 8.59 -3.10
CA ILE A 277 -24.81 7.89 -4.39
C ILE A 277 -25.67 6.64 -4.46
N THR A 278 -25.68 5.81 -3.42
CA THR A 278 -26.41 4.54 -3.41
C THR A 278 -27.93 4.69 -3.37
N SER A 279 -28.48 5.87 -3.05
CA SER A 279 -29.92 6.13 -3.17
C SER A 279 -30.36 6.42 -4.61
N LYS A 280 -29.44 6.80 -5.51
CA LYS A 280 -29.70 7.14 -6.93
C LYS A 280 -29.55 5.94 -7.89
N LYS A 281 -29.86 4.72 -7.44
CA LYS A 281 -29.57 3.45 -8.15
C LYS A 281 -30.09 3.35 -9.58
N SER A 282 -31.15 4.06 -9.94
CA SER A 282 -31.78 3.97 -11.26
C SER A 282 -30.96 4.57 -12.41
N SER A 283 -29.94 5.38 -12.11
CA SER A 283 -29.18 6.14 -13.12
C SER A 283 -27.72 5.70 -13.26
N ILE A 284 -27.31 4.63 -12.58
CA ILE A 284 -25.90 4.22 -12.43
C ILE A 284 -25.75 2.75 -12.80
N SER A 285 -24.66 2.39 -13.48
CA SER A 285 -24.33 1.00 -13.79
C SER A 285 -24.27 0.12 -12.54
N SER A 286 -24.77 -1.10 -12.64
CA SER A 286 -24.74 -2.10 -11.56
C SER A 286 -23.32 -2.37 -11.04
N VAL A 287 -22.31 -2.28 -11.90
CA VAL A 287 -20.90 -2.45 -11.54
C VAL A 287 -20.42 -1.33 -10.61
N ILE A 288 -20.72 -0.07 -10.96
CA ILE A 288 -20.34 1.10 -10.15
C ILE A 288 -21.07 1.09 -8.81
N ILE A 289 -22.35 0.69 -8.80
CA ILE A 289 -23.11 0.51 -7.56
C ILE A 289 -22.47 -0.56 -6.67
N GLN A 290 -22.02 -1.68 -7.24
CA GLN A 290 -21.34 -2.71 -6.46
C GLN A 290 -20.03 -2.19 -5.85
N GLN A 291 -19.21 -1.47 -6.63
CA GLN A 291 -17.99 -0.83 -6.14
C GLN A 291 -18.29 0.16 -5.00
N CYS A 292 -19.36 0.95 -5.13
CA CYS A 292 -19.82 1.88 -4.10
C CYS A 292 -20.25 1.16 -2.81
N LEU A 293 -20.92 0.01 -2.93
CA LEU A 293 -21.34 -0.80 -1.78
C LEU A 293 -20.14 -1.44 -1.07
N ASP A 294 -19.15 -1.90 -1.84
CA ASP A 294 -17.93 -2.49 -1.28
C ASP A 294 -17.12 -1.45 -0.49
N ILE A 295 -16.94 -0.24 -1.03
CA ILE A 295 -16.24 0.83 -0.31
C ILE A 295 -17.04 1.29 0.91
N LYS A 296 -18.37 1.42 0.79
CA LYS A 296 -19.24 1.73 1.94
C LYS A 296 -19.10 0.70 3.05
N SER A 297 -19.05 -0.60 2.72
CA SER A 297 -18.83 -1.65 3.72
C SER A 297 -17.48 -1.49 4.43
N THR A 298 -16.46 -1.03 3.72
CA THR A 298 -15.14 -0.75 4.30
C THR A 298 -15.16 0.46 5.22
N VAL A 299 -15.79 1.56 4.80
CA VAL A 299 -15.98 2.78 5.60
C VAL A 299 -16.72 2.47 6.90
N LEU A 300 -17.80 1.68 6.84
CA LEU A 300 -18.55 1.26 8.03
C LEU A 300 -17.69 0.45 9.01
N LYS A 301 -16.96 -0.56 8.51
CA LYS A 301 -16.08 -1.37 9.35
C LYS A 301 -14.95 -0.54 9.97
N PHE A 302 -14.37 0.38 9.20
CA PHE A 302 -13.36 1.30 9.70
C PHE A 302 -13.94 2.13 10.86
N LYS A 303 -15.10 2.74 10.65
CA LYS A 303 -15.82 3.56 11.62
C LYS A 303 -16.10 2.79 12.91
N ASP A 304 -16.56 1.55 12.80
CA ASP A 304 -16.86 0.69 13.94
C ASP A 304 -15.57 0.44 14.76
N VAL A 305 -14.48 0.05 14.11
CA VAL A 305 -13.20 -0.23 14.80
C VAL A 305 -12.61 1.04 15.41
N LEU A 306 -12.68 2.19 14.74
CA LEU A 306 -12.24 3.47 15.29
C LEU A 306 -13.09 3.90 16.49
N SER A 307 -14.41 3.74 16.42
CA SER A 307 -15.34 4.08 17.50
C SER A 307 -15.09 3.21 18.74
N GLU A 308 -14.88 1.90 18.55
CA GLU A 308 -14.45 1.00 19.62
C GLU A 308 -13.06 1.35 20.17
N GLY A 309 -12.17 1.88 19.32
CA GLY A 309 -10.86 2.39 19.71
C GLY A 309 -10.95 3.66 20.54
N LEU A 310 -11.92 4.53 20.27
CA LEU A 310 -12.19 5.78 21.02
C LEU A 310 -12.83 5.54 22.39
N LEU A 311 -13.68 4.51 22.51
CA LEU A 311 -14.33 4.13 23.78
C LEU A 311 -13.41 3.37 24.75
N GLY A 312 -12.23 2.94 24.29
CA GLY A 312 -11.28 2.15 25.09
C GLY A 312 -9.84 2.37 24.61
N THR A 313 -9.01 1.33 24.68
CA THR A 313 -7.65 1.39 24.15
C THR A 313 -7.65 0.95 22.68
N LEU A 314 -6.95 1.72 21.83
CA LEU A 314 -6.62 1.30 20.46
C LEU A 314 -5.52 0.24 20.53
N THR A 315 -5.91 -1.03 20.58
CA THR A 315 -4.99 -2.16 20.65
C THR A 315 -4.24 -2.36 19.32
N ASN A 316 -3.10 -3.03 19.37
CA ASN A 316 -2.35 -3.43 18.18
C ASN A 316 -3.23 -4.18 17.16
N GLU A 317 -4.09 -5.07 17.64
CA GLU A 317 -5.05 -5.77 16.80
C GLU A 317 -6.00 -4.81 16.07
N LYS A 318 -6.54 -3.79 16.75
CA LYS A 318 -7.41 -2.78 16.10
C LYS A 318 -6.65 -1.99 15.04
N ILE A 319 -5.39 -1.63 15.30
CA ILE A 319 -4.51 -0.98 14.30
C ILE A 319 -4.32 -1.89 13.09
N ALA A 320 -4.01 -3.17 13.31
CA ALA A 320 -3.86 -4.15 12.25
C ALA A 320 -5.13 -4.30 11.40
N ILE A 321 -6.31 -4.29 12.04
CA ILE A 321 -7.60 -4.37 11.34
C ILE A 321 -7.86 -3.12 10.49
N ILE A 322 -7.62 -1.92 11.02
CA ILE A 322 -7.82 -0.66 10.27
C ILE A 322 -6.88 -0.60 9.05
N ASN A 323 -5.60 -0.97 9.21
CA ASN A 323 -4.65 -1.09 8.10
C ASN A 323 -5.14 -2.07 7.05
N ASP A 324 -5.48 -3.28 7.48
CA ASP A 324 -5.93 -4.31 6.57
C ASP A 324 -7.20 -3.91 5.81
N LEU A 325 -8.15 -3.23 6.44
CA LEU A 325 -9.33 -2.69 5.78
C LEU A 325 -8.97 -1.66 4.71
N ALA A 326 -8.11 -0.71 5.04
CA ALA A 326 -7.72 0.36 4.14
C ALA A 326 -7.01 -0.15 2.89
N TYR A 327 -6.05 -1.07 3.05
CA TYR A 327 -5.32 -1.60 1.92
C TYR A 327 -6.09 -2.69 1.15
N ARG A 328 -7.08 -3.35 1.75
CA ARG A 328 -8.01 -4.25 1.02
C ARG A 328 -8.94 -3.46 0.09
N ALA A 329 -9.24 -2.20 0.43
CA ALA A 329 -10.00 -1.30 -0.43
C ALA A 329 -9.21 -0.80 -1.66
N ASN A 330 -7.88 -0.97 -1.68
CA ASN A 330 -7.00 -0.55 -2.80
C ASN A 330 -7.30 -1.28 -4.13
N LYS A 331 -8.23 -2.24 -4.15
CA LYS A 331 -8.63 -3.02 -5.35
C LYS A 331 -9.09 -2.17 -6.54
N TYR A 332 -9.67 -0.99 -6.30
CA TYR A 332 -10.17 -0.11 -7.38
C TYR A 332 -9.23 1.03 -7.76
N LEU A 333 -8.17 1.24 -6.97
CA LEU A 333 -7.09 2.17 -7.28
C LEU A 333 -6.16 1.62 -8.38
N LEU A 334 -6.09 0.28 -8.52
CA LEU A 334 -5.22 -0.45 -9.45
C LEU A 334 -5.89 -0.83 -10.78
N HIS A 335 -7.11 -0.35 -11.02
CA HIS A 335 -7.73 -0.40 -12.34
C HIS A 335 -8.37 0.95 -12.62
N PRO A 336 -7.56 1.97 -12.97
CA PRO A 336 -8.13 3.19 -13.50
C PRO A 336 -8.80 2.84 -14.83
N ILE A 337 -10.12 2.97 -14.86
CA ILE A 337 -10.82 3.61 -15.98
C ILE A 337 -10.48 3.05 -17.37
N LEU A 338 -10.49 1.73 -17.55
CA LEU A 338 -10.58 1.16 -18.90
C LEU A 338 -11.74 0.17 -18.94
N GLY A 339 -12.84 0.67 -19.48
CA GLY A 339 -14.09 -0.03 -19.61
C GLY A 339 -15.14 0.89 -20.23
N ASN A 340 -14.97 1.15 -21.52
CA ASN A 340 -16.09 1.27 -22.46
C ASN A 340 -16.12 -0.01 -23.29
#